data_AF-A0A1L3ZG74-F1
#
_entry.id   AF-A0A1L3ZG74-F1
#
_cell.length_a   1.000
_cell.length_b   1.000
_cell.length_c   1.000
_cell.angle_alpha   90.00
_cell.angle_beta   90.00
_cell.angle_gamma   90.00
#
_symmetry.space_group_name_H-M   'P 1'
#
loop_
_entity.id
_entity.type
_entity.pdbx_description
1 polymer ?
#
loop_
_entity_poly.entity_id
_entity_poly.type
_entity_poly.pdbx_seq_one_letter_code
_entity_poly.pdbx_strand_id
1 'polypeptide(L)' 'MQTTRSKELAEEYLRLGGKRLAKIDDNIVKIRHWEDDTPEAEAFWQKHIEPLDDKRRVEVVTHLPTINDR' A
#
# COMPACT_ATOMS: atom_id res chain seq x y z
N MET A 1 -14.71 -8.20 12.18
CA MET A 1 -14.95 -7.75 10.80
C MET A 1 -14.13 -6.48 10.56
N GLN A 2 -12.83 -6.60 10.23
CA GLN A 2 -11.94 -5.44 9.98
C GLN A 2 -11.20 -5.55 8.63
N THR A 3 -11.43 -6.61 7.87
CA THR A 3 -10.75 -6.94 6.61
C THR A 3 -11.21 -6.11 5.41
N THR A 4 -12.36 -5.43 5.49
CA THR A 4 -12.92 -4.67 4.36
C THR A 4 -12.13 -3.39 4.09
N ARG A 5 -11.77 -2.65 5.16
CA ARG A 5 -11.23 -1.30 5.01
C ARG A 5 -9.82 -1.27 4.42
N SER A 6 -8.99 -2.25 4.77
CA SER A 6 -7.64 -2.42 4.23
C SER A 6 -7.67 -2.75 2.74
N LYS A 7 -8.63 -3.60 2.34
CA LYS A 7 -8.87 -3.97 0.95
C LYS A 7 -9.39 -2.80 0.13
N GLU A 8 -10.36 -2.03 0.65
CA GLU A 8 -10.89 -0.83 0.01
C GLU A 8 -9.78 0.22 -0.23
N LEU A 9 -8.91 0.44 0.76
CA LEU A 9 -7.78 1.36 0.62
C LEU A 9 -6.80 0.91 -0.48
N ALA A 10 -6.52 -0.40 -0.56
CA ALA A 10 -5.65 -0.96 -1.58
C ALA A 10 -6.28 -0.85 -2.98
N GLU A 11 -7.57 -1.17 -3.12
CA GLU A 11 -8.31 -1.06 -4.38
C GLU A 11 -8.39 0.39 -4.87
N GLU A 12 -8.66 1.34 -3.97
CA GLU A 12 -8.71 2.76 -4.33
C GLU A 12 -7.33 3.29 -4.70
N TYR A 13 -6.29 2.90 -3.97
CA TYR A 13 -4.91 3.25 -4.30
C TYR A 13 -4.50 2.73 -5.69
N LEU A 14 -4.85 1.48 -6.02
CA LEU A 14 -4.63 0.93 -7.36
C LEU A 14 -5.46 1.66 -8.44
N ARG A 15 -6.71 2.03 -8.14
CA ARG A 15 -7.57 2.82 -9.04
C ARG A 15 -7.00 4.19 -9.36
N LEU A 16 -6.37 4.84 -8.38
CA LEU A 16 -5.73 6.14 -8.55
C LEU A 16 -4.45 6.07 -9.39
N GLY A 17 -4.00 4.88 -9.79
CA GLY A 17 -2.76 4.66 -10.53
C GLY A 17 -1.56 4.34 -9.63
N GLY A 18 -1.82 3.90 -8.40
CA GLY A 18 -0.79 3.49 -7.46
C GLY A 18 0.01 2.30 -7.99
N LYS A 19 1.32 2.50 -8.10
CA LYS A 19 2.29 1.50 -8.54
C LYS A 19 3.26 1.11 -7.43
N ARG A 20 3.10 1.60 -6.18
CA ARG A 20 3.93 1.11 -5.07
C ARG A 20 3.72 -0.38 -4.89
N LEU A 21 4.82 -1.08 -5.09
CA LEU A 21 4.97 -2.46 -4.70
C LEU A 21 5.51 -2.45 -3.28
N ALA A 22 4.76 -3.08 -2.39
CA ALA A 22 5.15 -3.17 -1.01
C ALA A 22 6.22 -4.26 -0.84
N LYS A 23 7.39 -3.86 -0.35
CA LYS A 23 8.44 -4.80 0.03
C LYS A 23 8.38 -5.00 1.55
N ILE A 24 7.89 -6.15 1.97
CA ILE A 24 7.99 -6.62 3.35
C ILE A 24 9.33 -7.34 3.45
N ASP A 25 10.32 -6.70 4.08
CA ASP A 25 11.55 -7.38 4.50
C ASP A 25 11.41 -7.74 5.98
N ASP A 26 12.08 -8.81 6.40
CA ASP A 26 11.95 -9.66 7.63
C ASP A 26 11.51 -9.00 8.97
N ASN A 27 11.56 -7.68 9.12
CA ASN A 27 10.90 -6.97 10.23
C ASN A 27 10.68 -5.46 9.98
N ILE A 28 10.76 -4.99 8.74
CA ILE A 28 10.72 -3.55 8.38
C ILE A 28 9.90 -3.38 7.10
N VAL A 29 8.76 -2.69 7.22
CA VAL A 29 8.00 -2.23 6.05
C VAL A 29 8.75 -1.04 5.44
N LYS A 30 9.67 -1.31 4.49
CA LYS A 30 10.26 -0.25 3.66
C LYS A 30 9.40 -0.07 2.41
N ILE A 31 8.62 1.01 2.41
CA ILE A 31 7.98 1.52 1.19
C ILE A 31 9.11 2.11 0.34
N ARG A 32 9.54 1.37 -0.69
CA ARG A 32 10.51 1.86 -1.67
C ARG A 32 9.70 2.30 -2.90
N HIS A 33 9.72 3.59 -3.22
CA HIS A 33 9.18 4.12 -4.47
C HIS A 33 9.94 3.47 -5.63
N TRP A 34 9.28 2.63 -6.42
CA TRP A 34 9.89 1.97 -7.59
C TRP A 34 9.50 2.63 -8.92
N GLU A 35 8.29 3.18 -9.01
CA GLU A 35 7.83 4.00 -10.12
C GLU A 35 7.12 5.23 -9.55
N ASP A 36 7.19 6.36 -10.26
CA ASP A 36 6.39 7.55 -9.97
C ASP A 36 4.92 7.14 -9.94
N ASP A 37 4.36 7.07 -8.73
CA ASP A 37 2.92 7.07 -8.56
C ASP A 37 2.35 8.32 -9.19
N THR A 38 1.11 8.24 -9.68
CA THR A 38 0.34 9.44 -9.93
C THR A 38 0.27 10.27 -8.65
N PRO A 39 0.36 11.61 -8.73
CA PRO A 39 0.31 12.48 -7.56
C PRO A 39 -0.97 12.28 -6.72
N GLU A 40 -2.05 11.83 -7.35
CA GLU A 40 -3.30 11.45 -6.68
C GLU A 40 -3.15 10.21 -5.78
N ALA A 41 -2.44 9.18 -6.26
CA ALA A 41 -2.18 7.95 -5.52
C ALA A 41 -1.19 8.20 -4.36
N GLU A 42 -0.16 9.01 -4.59
CA GLU A 42 0.76 9.43 -3.52
C GLU A 42 0.03 10.22 -2.42
N ALA A 43 -0.76 11.22 -2.78
CA ALA A 43 -1.52 12.01 -1.82
C ALA A 43 -2.49 11.15 -1.02
N PHE A 44 -3.14 10.17 -1.67
CA PHE A 44 -3.99 9.21 -0.98
C PHE A 44 -3.21 8.36 0.01
N TRP A 45 -2.04 7.86 -0.39
CA TRP A 45 -1.17 7.08 0.48
C TRP A 45 -0.74 7.86 1.71
N GLN A 46 -0.22 9.08 1.55
CA GLN A 46 0.21 9.91 2.67
C GLN A 46 -0.94 10.30 3.60
N LYS A 47 -2.14 10.47 3.07
CA LYS A 47 -3.31 10.88 3.86
C LYS A 47 -4.00 9.73 4.58
N HIS A 48 -4.04 8.54 3.97
CA HIS A 48 -4.85 7.42 4.46
C HIS A 48 -4.04 6.21 4.92
N ILE A 49 -2.82 6.00 4.42
CA ILE A 49 -2.01 4.78 4.65
C ILE A 49 -0.75 5.09 5.49
N GLU A 50 -0.12 6.25 5.30
CA GLU A 50 1.01 6.70 6.12
C GLU A 50 0.67 6.94 7.60
N PRO A 51 -0.47 7.51 8.01
CA PRO A 51 -0.81 7.63 9.42
C PRO A 51 -1.32 6.33 10.07
N LEU A 52 -1.44 5.23 9.32
CA LEU A 52 -1.86 3.94 9.88
C LEU A 52 -0.72 3.25 10.64
N ASP A 53 -1.08 2.55 11.70
CA ASP A 53 -0.20 1.61 12.40
C ASP A 53 0.37 0.55 11.45
N ASP A 54 1.59 0.08 11.73
CA ASP A 54 2.28 -0.95 10.95
C ASP A 54 1.40 -2.16 10.63
N LYS A 55 0.60 -2.65 11.59
CA LYS A 55 -0.33 -3.77 11.35
C LYS A 55 -1.33 -3.48 10.23
N ARG A 56 -1.97 -2.31 10.24
CA ARG A 56 -2.96 -1.92 9.24
C ARG A 56 -2.30 -1.61 7.90
N ARG A 57 -1.13 -0.99 7.94
CA ARG A 57 -0.34 -0.75 6.73
C ARG A 57 0.05 -2.07 6.07
N VAL A 58 0.49 -3.06 6.86
CA VAL A 58 0.75 -4.43 6.39
C VAL A 58 -0.51 -5.06 5.79
N GLU A 59 -1.68 -4.93 6.41
CA GLU A 59 -2.94 -5.43 5.82
C GLU A 59 -3.22 -4.81 4.45
N VAL A 60 -3.10 -3.48 4.30
CA VAL A 60 -3.27 -2.79 3.00
C VAL A 60 -2.26 -3.30 1.98
N VAL A 61 -1.00 -3.38 2.39
CA VAL A 61 0.13 -3.89 1.60
C VAL A 61 -0.08 -5.34 1.15
N THR A 62 -0.65 -6.19 2.00
CA THR A 62 -0.94 -7.60 1.68
C THR A 62 -1.99 -7.74 0.57
N HIS A 63 -2.83 -6.71 0.39
CA HIS A 63 -3.81 -6.65 -0.70
C HIS A 63 -3.25 -6.07 -2.00
N LEU A 64 -2.07 -5.44 -1.97
CA LEU A 64 -1.41 -4.94 -3.16
C LEU A 64 -0.63 -6.07 -3.86
N PRO A 65 -0.47 -6.02 -5.19
CA PRO A 65 0.42 -6.92 -5.89
C PRO A 65 1.83 -6.79 -5.30
N THR A 66 2.43 -7.90 -4.88
CA THR A 66 3.81 -7.90 -4.35
C THR A 66 4.79 -8.33 -5.43
N ILE A 67 6.02 -7.83 -5.37
CA ILE A 67 7.13 -8.18 -6.28
C ILE A 67 7.45 -9.69 -6.27
N ASN A 68 7.01 -10.44 -5.25
CA ASN A 68 7.32 -11.86 -5.10
C ASN A 68 6.38 -12.79 -5.87
N ASP A 69 5.40 -12.27 -6.63
CA ASP A 69 4.64 -13.07 -7.60
C ASP A 69 5.47 -13.23 -8.89
N ARG A 70 6.58 -13.97 -8.81
CA ARG A 70 7.25 -14.57 -9.96
C ARG A 70 7.92 -15.89 -9.60
#